data_AF-A0A965ZAG5-F1
#
_entry.id   AF-A0A965ZAG5-F1
#
_cell.length_a   1.000
_cell.length_b   1.000
_cell.length_c   1.000
_cell.angle_alpha   90.00
_cell.angle_beta   90.00
_cell.angle_gamma   90.00
#
_symmetry.space_group_name_H-M   'P 1'
#
loop_
_entity.id
_entity.type
_entity.pdbx_description
1 polymer ?
#
loop_
_entity_poly.entity_id
_entity_poly.type
_entity_poly.pdbx_seq_one_letter_code
_entity_poly.pdbx_strand_id
1 'polypeptide(L)'
;MKNKLSVISIFIVIGVTVFMTFDFAVWKTKQGVIQSDVQGYYAYLPATFIFQDLQFSYMWDEENKEDIWGKIWFRETPEKVRFIQYTTGIAICYSPFFFISHVLAEPLGYKANGYTLPYALGIQFASIFYLFLGLVFLRKLLLKYFSDIVVSISIVVIVLGTNLAYYATREGPMSHLYSFTFITLFLWCLSQWLEKKRWRDA
;
A
#
# COMPACT_ATOMS: atom_id res chain seq x y z
N MET A 1 -4.09 30.23 13.40
CA MET A 1 -4.35 29.14 12.41
C MET A 1 -5.53 28.32 12.92
N LYS A 2 -6.65 28.28 12.20
CA LYS A 2 -7.80 27.45 12.56
C LYS A 2 -7.48 25.96 12.29
N ASN A 3 -8.07 25.05 13.08
CA ASN A 3 -8.07 23.60 12.87
C ASN A 3 -6.71 22.86 12.98
N LYS A 4 -5.91 23.16 14.02
CA LYS A 4 -4.59 22.54 14.25
C LYS A 4 -4.65 21.12 14.82
N LEU A 5 -5.67 20.78 15.62
CA LEU A 5 -5.68 19.54 16.40
C LEU A 5 -5.78 18.32 15.50
N SER A 6 -6.69 18.33 14.52
CA SER A 6 -6.83 17.21 13.59
C SER A 6 -5.59 17.00 12.72
N VAL A 7 -4.83 18.06 12.40
CA VAL A 7 -3.54 17.94 11.70
C VAL A 7 -2.51 17.25 12.60
N ILE A 8 -2.40 17.70 13.85
CA ILE A 8 -1.50 17.10 14.85
C ILE A 8 -1.85 15.62 15.05
N SER A 9 -3.15 15.27 15.15
CA SER A 9 -3.60 13.89 15.27
C SER A 9 -3.17 13.01 14.11
N ILE A 10 -3.22 13.50 12.86
CA ILE A 10 -2.72 12.74 11.71
C ILE A 10 -1.23 12.44 11.89
N PHE A 11 -0.41 13.45 12.20
CA PHE A 11 1.03 13.23 12.38
C PHE A 11 1.35 12.30 13.56
N ILE A 12 0.63 12.40 14.67
CA ILE A 12 0.77 11.49 15.81
C ILE A 12 0.43 10.07 15.39
N VAL A 13 -0.72 9.85 14.75
CA VAL A 13 -1.16 8.53 14.31
C VAL A 13 -0.20 7.92 13.29
N ILE A 14 0.30 8.71 12.35
CA ILE A 14 1.33 8.24 11.40
C ILE A 14 2.63 7.91 12.13
N GLY A 15 3.07 8.76 13.06
CA GLY A 15 4.26 8.49 13.87
C GLY A 15 4.15 7.18 14.68
N VAL A 16 3.00 6.96 15.31
CA VAL A 16 2.68 5.69 16.01
C VAL A 16 2.67 4.51 15.04
N THR A 17 2.05 4.67 13.86
CA THR A 17 2.00 3.62 12.82
C THR A 17 3.40 3.25 12.33
N VAL A 18 4.26 4.25 12.09
CA VAL A 18 5.66 4.04 11.71
C VAL A 18 6.42 3.31 12.82
N PHE A 19 6.28 3.76 14.07
CA PHE A 19 6.89 3.10 15.22
C PHE A 19 6.47 1.63 15.32
N MET A 20 5.16 1.34 15.28
CA MET A 20 4.63 -0.02 15.30
C MET A 20 5.13 -0.87 14.11
N THR A 21 5.27 -0.27 12.94
CA THR A 21 5.80 -0.95 11.75
C THR A 21 7.24 -1.43 11.97
N PHE A 22 8.08 -0.60 12.59
CA PHE A 22 9.45 -0.98 12.95
C PHE A 22 9.52 -1.95 14.14
N ASP A 23 8.60 -1.84 15.10
CA ASP A 23 8.53 -2.76 16.25
C ASP A 23 8.13 -4.17 15.80
N PHE A 24 7.09 -4.29 14.97
CA PHE A 24 6.68 -5.59 14.42
C PHE A 24 7.65 -6.14 13.39
N ALA A 25 8.34 -5.28 12.64
CA ALA A 25 9.37 -5.62 11.66
C ALA A 25 9.00 -6.83 10.79
N VAL A 26 7.81 -6.81 10.16
CA VAL A 26 7.24 -7.96 9.41
C VAL A 26 8.21 -8.50 8.36
N TRP A 27 9.02 -7.65 7.75
CA TRP A 27 10.06 -8.02 6.79
C TRP A 27 11.16 -8.95 7.34
N LYS A 28 11.31 -9.05 8.66
CA LYS A 28 12.23 -10.00 9.32
C LYS A 28 11.57 -11.34 9.66
N THR A 29 10.25 -11.44 9.55
CA THR A 29 9.52 -12.69 9.83
C THR A 29 9.70 -13.69 8.70
N LYS A 30 9.47 -14.98 8.97
CA LYS A 30 9.56 -16.03 7.96
C LYS A 30 8.58 -15.84 6.80
N GLN A 31 7.39 -15.30 7.09
CA GLN A 31 6.43 -15.02 6.04
C GLN A 31 6.80 -13.79 5.21
N GLY A 32 7.42 -12.79 5.84
CA GLY A 32 7.79 -11.55 5.18
C GLY A 32 6.59 -10.68 4.78
N VAL A 33 6.86 -9.65 3.99
CA VAL A 33 5.86 -8.65 3.57
C VAL A 33 5.07 -9.11 2.33
N ILE A 34 5.72 -9.82 1.40
CA ILE A 34 5.10 -10.33 0.16
C ILE A 34 4.58 -11.74 0.43
N GLN A 35 3.38 -11.82 1.02
CA GLN A 35 2.72 -13.06 1.41
C GLN A 35 1.22 -13.02 1.10
N SER A 36 0.56 -14.18 1.07
CA SER A 36 -0.89 -14.29 0.82
C SER A 36 -1.30 -13.55 -0.46
N ASP A 37 -2.41 -12.80 -0.46
CA ASP A 37 -2.88 -12.05 -1.64
C ASP A 37 -1.87 -11.02 -2.17
N VAL A 38 -0.96 -10.52 -1.32
CA VAL A 38 0.10 -9.57 -1.74
C VAL A 38 1.00 -10.20 -2.80
N GLN A 39 1.21 -11.52 -2.77
CA GLN A 39 1.96 -12.23 -3.81
C GLN A 39 1.35 -12.00 -5.19
N GLY A 40 0.01 -12.02 -5.28
CA GLY A 40 -0.72 -11.77 -6.51
C GLY A 40 -0.73 -10.30 -6.90
N TYR A 41 -1.04 -9.40 -5.96
CA TYR A 41 -1.03 -7.96 -6.22
C TYR A 41 0.34 -7.46 -6.70
N TYR A 42 1.41 -8.00 -6.14
CA TYR A 42 2.78 -7.54 -6.38
C TYR A 42 3.41 -8.15 -7.63
N ALA A 43 3.10 -9.40 -7.98
CA ALA A 43 3.78 -10.17 -9.04
C ALA A 43 3.87 -9.45 -10.40
N TYR A 44 2.89 -8.61 -10.73
CA TYR A 44 2.88 -7.82 -11.96
C TYR A 44 4.10 -6.92 -12.13
N LEU A 45 4.62 -6.33 -11.05
CA LEU A 45 5.71 -5.35 -11.11
C LEU A 45 7.04 -5.98 -11.55
N PRO A 46 7.64 -6.95 -10.81
CA PRO A 46 8.88 -7.58 -11.24
C PRO A 46 8.72 -8.33 -12.57
N ALA A 47 7.59 -9.02 -12.78
CA ALA A 47 7.34 -9.76 -14.01
C ALA A 47 7.34 -8.84 -15.25
N THR A 48 6.76 -7.64 -15.13
CA THR A 48 6.68 -6.69 -16.27
C THR A 48 7.98 -5.89 -16.45
N PHE A 49 8.53 -5.34 -15.36
CA PHE A 49 9.57 -4.32 -15.45
C PHE A 49 11.00 -4.85 -15.27
N ILE A 50 11.18 -6.01 -14.67
CA ILE A 50 12.51 -6.60 -14.43
C ILE A 50 12.71 -7.81 -15.34
N PHE A 51 11.83 -8.80 -15.23
CA PHE A 51 12.01 -10.09 -15.91
C PHE A 51 11.39 -10.17 -17.30
N GLN A 52 10.46 -9.26 -17.63
CA GLN A 52 9.73 -9.23 -18.90
C GLN A 52 9.03 -10.58 -19.23
N ASP A 53 8.55 -11.27 -18.20
CA ASP A 53 7.95 -12.60 -18.30
C ASP A 53 6.74 -12.76 -17.37
N LEU A 54 5.55 -12.75 -17.96
CA LEU A 54 4.28 -12.95 -17.26
C LEU A 54 3.93 -14.44 -17.04
N GLN A 55 4.77 -15.38 -17.48
CA GLN A 55 4.66 -16.80 -17.18
C GLN A 55 5.53 -17.23 -15.97
N PHE A 56 6.22 -16.27 -15.35
CA PHE A 56 6.96 -16.43 -14.10
C PHE A 56 8.06 -17.49 -14.14
N SER A 57 8.62 -17.79 -15.33
CA SER A 57 9.69 -18.78 -15.53
C SER A 57 10.97 -18.48 -14.75
N TYR A 58 11.22 -17.20 -14.48
CA TYR A 58 12.37 -16.74 -13.69
C TYR A 58 12.37 -17.23 -12.22
N MET A 59 11.24 -17.73 -11.70
CA MET A 59 11.20 -18.24 -10.32
C MET A 59 11.99 -19.55 -10.13
N TRP A 60 12.32 -20.25 -11.22
CA TRP A 60 13.15 -21.44 -11.20
C TRP A 60 14.64 -21.15 -11.42
N ASP A 61 15.01 -19.89 -11.65
CA ASP A 61 16.42 -19.51 -11.82
C ASP A 61 17.16 -19.61 -10.48
N GLU A 62 18.20 -20.44 -10.44
CA GLU A 62 18.97 -20.69 -9.21
C GLU A 62 19.58 -19.39 -8.62
N GLU A 63 19.88 -18.39 -9.47
CA GLU A 63 20.41 -17.10 -9.03
C GLU A 63 19.43 -16.32 -8.14
N ASN A 64 18.12 -16.43 -8.39
CA ASN A 64 17.08 -15.64 -7.72
C ASN A 64 16.18 -16.45 -6.79
N LYS A 65 16.32 -17.78 -6.81
CA LYS A 65 15.45 -18.71 -6.10
C LYS A 65 15.28 -18.39 -4.62
N GLU A 66 16.36 -18.08 -3.91
CA GLU A 66 16.29 -17.75 -2.47
C GLU A 66 15.42 -16.51 -2.19
N ASP A 67 15.48 -15.50 -3.07
CA ASP A 67 14.72 -14.27 -2.90
C ASP A 67 13.26 -14.42 -3.32
N ILE A 68 12.96 -15.25 -4.33
CA ILE A 68 11.65 -15.32 -4.98
C ILE A 68 10.78 -16.47 -4.44
N TRP A 69 11.40 -17.53 -3.94
CA TRP A 69 10.69 -18.73 -3.52
C TRP A 69 9.59 -18.43 -2.51
N GLY A 70 8.36 -18.87 -2.80
CA GLY A 70 7.21 -18.63 -1.95
C GLY A 70 6.71 -17.18 -1.93
N LYS A 71 7.13 -16.30 -2.86
CA LYS A 71 6.62 -14.92 -3.00
C LYS A 71 5.78 -14.70 -4.26
N ILE A 72 5.61 -15.71 -5.10
CA ILE A 72 4.76 -15.69 -6.29
C ILE A 72 3.69 -16.77 -6.13
N TRP A 73 2.44 -16.39 -6.36
CA TRP A 73 1.31 -17.30 -6.38
C TRP A 73 0.49 -17.10 -7.65
N PHE A 74 0.50 -18.11 -8.54
CA PHE A 74 -0.22 -18.10 -9.81
C PHE A 74 -1.19 -19.28 -9.89
N ARG A 75 -2.18 -19.15 -10.79
CA ARG A 75 -3.01 -20.26 -11.28
C ARG A 75 -2.45 -20.71 -12.63
N GLU A 76 -2.69 -21.96 -12.97
CA GLU A 76 -2.25 -22.56 -14.24
C GLU A 76 -3.45 -23.18 -14.95
N THR A 77 -3.59 -22.93 -16.25
CA THR A 77 -4.64 -23.54 -17.10
C THR A 77 -4.25 -24.98 -17.48
N PRO A 78 -5.17 -25.80 -18.02
CA PRO A 78 -4.83 -27.12 -18.54
C PRO A 78 -3.73 -27.10 -19.62
N GLU A 79 -3.62 -26.00 -20.38
CA GLU A 79 -2.59 -25.76 -21.40
C GLU A 79 -1.25 -25.27 -20.82
N LYS A 80 -1.09 -25.32 -19.49
CA LYS A 80 0.09 -24.85 -18.74
C LYS A 80 0.38 -23.35 -18.84
N VAL A 81 -0.64 -22.55 -19.14
CA VAL A 81 -0.53 -21.09 -19.13
C VAL A 81 -0.73 -20.58 -17.71
N ARG A 82 0.24 -19.83 -17.21
CA ARG A 82 0.19 -19.26 -15.86
C ARG A 82 -0.40 -17.86 -15.86
N PHE A 83 -1.18 -17.55 -14.84
CA PHE A 83 -1.78 -16.23 -14.67
C PHE A 83 -2.01 -15.89 -13.20
N ILE A 84 -2.09 -14.60 -12.91
CA ILE A 84 -2.44 -14.08 -11.60
C ILE A 84 -3.96 -13.83 -11.56
N GLN A 85 -4.64 -14.39 -10.56
CA GLN A 85 -6.10 -14.26 -10.41
C GLN A 85 -6.55 -12.88 -9.87
N TYR A 86 -5.61 -12.06 -9.40
CA TYR A 86 -5.86 -10.74 -8.80
C TYR A 86 -5.69 -9.62 -9.83
N THR A 87 -6.38 -8.49 -9.68
CA THR A 87 -6.24 -7.35 -10.60
C THR A 87 -4.98 -6.52 -10.33
N THR A 88 -4.59 -5.67 -11.29
CA THR A 88 -3.36 -4.87 -11.26
C THR A 88 -3.45 -3.57 -10.46
N GLY A 89 -4.64 -3.21 -9.94
CA GLY A 89 -4.86 -1.89 -9.31
C GLY A 89 -3.93 -1.60 -8.14
N ILE A 90 -3.64 -2.61 -7.32
CA ILE A 90 -2.72 -2.48 -6.19
C ILE A 90 -1.25 -2.39 -6.66
N ALA A 91 -0.85 -3.14 -7.70
CA ALA A 91 0.49 -3.00 -8.31
C ALA A 91 0.75 -1.57 -8.79
N ILE A 92 -0.25 -0.91 -9.39
CA ILE A 92 -0.13 0.50 -9.81
C ILE A 92 0.17 1.38 -8.59
N CYS A 93 -0.51 1.14 -7.47
CA CYS A 93 -0.30 1.92 -6.24
C CYS A 93 1.08 1.71 -5.64
N TYR A 94 1.62 0.49 -5.70
CA TYR A 94 2.97 0.17 -5.27
C TYR A 94 4.06 0.75 -6.18
N SER A 95 3.76 0.94 -7.49
CA SER A 95 4.77 1.21 -8.51
C SER A 95 5.77 2.35 -8.20
N PRO A 96 5.38 3.51 -7.63
CA PRO A 96 6.36 4.56 -7.32
C PRO A 96 7.37 4.10 -6.27
N PHE A 97 6.91 3.36 -5.27
CA PHE A 97 7.75 2.82 -4.20
C PHE A 97 8.60 1.66 -4.69
N PHE A 98 8.06 0.81 -5.57
CA PHE A 98 8.81 -0.24 -6.24
C PHE A 98 9.99 0.32 -7.05
N PHE A 99 9.79 1.35 -7.86
CA PHE A 99 10.87 1.95 -8.65
C PHE A 99 11.91 2.65 -7.78
N ILE A 100 11.48 3.32 -6.70
CA ILE A 100 12.42 3.86 -5.69
C ILE A 100 13.25 2.72 -5.09
N SER A 101 12.61 1.63 -4.66
CA SER A 101 13.30 0.46 -4.13
C SER A 101 14.25 -0.19 -5.14
N HIS A 102 13.88 -0.20 -6.43
CA HIS A 102 14.70 -0.74 -7.50
C HIS A 102 15.99 0.07 -7.68
N VAL A 103 15.87 1.40 -7.77
CA VAL A 103 17.03 2.31 -7.87
C VAL A 103 17.93 2.22 -6.64
N LEU A 104 17.36 1.98 -5.46
CA LEU A 104 18.11 1.87 -4.20
C LEU A 104 18.68 0.47 -3.93
N ALA A 105 18.27 -0.57 -4.66
CA ALA A 105 18.65 -1.94 -4.34
C ALA A 105 20.17 -2.18 -4.42
N GLU A 106 20.78 -1.91 -5.56
CA GLU A 106 22.23 -2.12 -5.76
C GLU A 106 23.08 -1.18 -4.88
N PRO A 107 22.79 0.13 -4.75
CA PRO A 107 23.53 1.01 -3.83
C PRO A 107 23.50 0.54 -2.37
N LEU A 108 22.46 -0.19 -1.95
CA LEU A 108 22.33 -0.75 -0.61
C LEU A 108 22.89 -2.17 -0.49
N GLY A 109 23.49 -2.73 -1.56
CA GLY A 109 24.08 -4.07 -1.57
C GLY A 109 23.08 -5.21 -1.78
N TYR A 110 21.89 -4.92 -2.29
CA TYR A 110 20.85 -5.92 -2.60
C TYR A 110 20.74 -6.16 -4.10
N LYS A 111 20.35 -7.38 -4.49
CA LYS A 111 19.99 -7.68 -5.88
C LYS A 111 18.77 -6.87 -6.31
N ALA A 112 18.83 -6.26 -7.49
CA ALA A 112 17.73 -5.50 -8.08
C ALA A 112 16.69 -6.41 -8.77
N ASN A 113 16.24 -7.48 -8.09
CA ASN A 113 15.37 -8.52 -8.66
C ASN A 113 13.88 -8.37 -8.31
N GLY A 114 13.49 -7.32 -7.59
CA GLY A 114 12.10 -7.10 -7.20
C GLY A 114 11.65 -7.80 -5.92
N TYR A 115 12.47 -8.63 -5.28
CA TYR A 115 12.03 -9.44 -4.13
C TYR A 115 12.91 -9.33 -2.88
N THR A 116 14.05 -8.62 -2.98
CA THR A 116 14.94 -8.31 -1.86
C THR A 116 14.34 -7.30 -0.88
N LEU A 117 15.00 -7.11 0.28
CA LEU A 117 14.51 -6.28 1.38
C LEU A 117 14.06 -4.85 0.97
N PRO A 118 14.76 -4.11 0.10
CA PRO A 118 14.33 -2.77 -0.31
C PRO A 118 12.90 -2.75 -0.87
N TYR A 119 12.50 -3.77 -1.62
CA TYR A 119 11.17 -3.87 -2.20
C TYR A 119 10.09 -4.14 -1.16
N ALA A 120 10.35 -5.07 -0.23
CA ALA A 120 9.47 -5.36 0.89
C ALA A 120 9.22 -4.11 1.75
N LEU A 121 10.28 -3.35 2.04
CA LEU A 121 10.15 -2.06 2.73
C LEU A 121 9.39 -1.04 1.89
N GLY A 122 9.69 -0.94 0.59
CA GLY A 122 9.02 -0.02 -0.34
C GLY A 122 7.51 -0.15 -0.30
N ILE A 123 6.97 -1.37 -0.47
CA ILE A 123 5.52 -1.59 -0.46
C ILE A 123 4.90 -1.47 0.94
N GLN A 124 5.66 -1.73 2.01
CA GLN A 124 5.22 -1.43 3.37
C GLN A 124 5.07 0.10 3.56
N PHE A 125 6.04 0.89 3.10
CA PHE A 125 5.98 2.36 3.18
C PHE A 125 4.93 2.96 2.24
N ALA A 126 4.66 2.33 1.09
CA ALA A 126 3.53 2.70 0.23
C ALA A 126 2.23 2.70 1.04
N SER A 127 2.03 1.66 1.86
CA SER A 127 0.83 1.49 2.68
C SER A 127 0.66 2.64 3.70
N ILE A 128 1.74 3.04 4.37
CA ILE A 128 1.75 4.19 5.29
C ILE A 128 1.46 5.51 4.55
N PHE A 129 2.03 5.68 3.35
CA PHE A 129 1.77 6.84 2.50
C PHE A 129 0.28 6.93 2.10
N TYR A 130 -0.33 5.84 1.67
CA TYR A 130 -1.75 5.83 1.32
C TYR A 130 -2.63 6.05 2.56
N LEU A 131 -2.30 5.45 3.72
CA LEU A 131 -2.98 5.78 4.98
C LEU A 131 -2.98 7.29 5.26
N PHE A 132 -1.81 7.94 5.16
CA PHE A 132 -1.68 9.38 5.34
C PHE A 132 -2.58 10.15 4.37
N LEU A 133 -2.56 9.78 3.09
CA LEU A 133 -3.39 10.40 2.05
C LEU A 133 -4.89 10.25 2.37
N GLY A 134 -5.33 9.06 2.74
CA GLY A 134 -6.71 8.78 3.15
C GLY A 134 -7.14 9.61 4.36
N LEU A 135 -6.29 9.74 5.37
CA LEU A 135 -6.56 10.57 6.54
C LEU A 135 -6.65 12.07 6.21
N VAL A 136 -5.84 12.57 5.28
CA VAL A 136 -5.91 13.96 4.81
C VAL A 136 -7.28 14.24 4.15
N PHE A 137 -7.76 13.35 3.28
CA PHE A 137 -9.07 13.53 2.64
C PHE A 137 -10.24 13.28 3.59
N LEU A 138 -10.13 12.30 4.48
CA LEU A 138 -11.10 12.09 5.55
C LEU A 138 -11.24 13.33 6.43
N ARG A 139 -10.13 13.94 6.85
CA ARG A 139 -10.13 15.20 7.61
C ARG A 139 -10.84 16.31 6.84
N LYS A 140 -10.52 16.49 5.55
CA LYS A 140 -11.15 17.52 4.71
C LYS A 140 -12.67 17.31 4.61
N LEU A 141 -13.11 16.06 4.50
CA LEU A 141 -14.52 15.71 4.43
C LEU A 141 -15.24 15.98 5.77
N LEU A 142 -14.68 15.52 6.89
CA LEU A 142 -15.33 15.67 8.20
C LEU A 142 -15.38 17.12 8.68
N LEU A 143 -14.38 17.95 8.37
CA LEU A 143 -14.35 19.37 8.74
C LEU A 143 -15.43 20.21 8.07
N LYS A 144 -16.16 19.67 7.09
CA LYS A 144 -17.36 20.32 6.52
C LYS A 144 -18.55 20.30 7.48
N TYR A 145 -18.59 19.31 8.37
CA TYR A 145 -19.77 19.02 9.20
C TYR A 145 -19.49 19.09 10.70
N PHE A 146 -18.23 18.95 11.11
CA PHE A 146 -17.85 18.83 12.52
C PHE A 146 -16.71 19.76 12.92
N SER A 147 -16.62 20.03 14.24
CA SER A 147 -15.53 20.82 14.80
C SER A 147 -14.19 20.08 14.76
N ASP A 148 -13.09 20.83 14.79
CA ASP A 148 -11.73 20.27 14.71
C ASP A 148 -11.42 19.24 15.80
N ILE A 149 -11.97 19.41 17.01
CA ILE A 149 -11.81 18.48 18.13
C ILE A 149 -12.49 17.15 17.81
N VAL A 150 -13.73 17.19 17.31
CA VAL A 150 -14.48 15.98 16.94
C VAL A 150 -13.73 15.24 15.83
N VAL A 151 -13.28 15.95 14.79
CA VAL A 151 -12.51 15.35 13.70
C VAL A 151 -11.19 14.74 14.20
N SER A 152 -10.49 15.44 15.10
CA SER A 152 -9.25 14.98 15.72
C SER A 152 -9.45 13.64 16.45
N ILE A 153 -10.48 13.54 17.31
CA ILE A 153 -10.83 12.31 18.02
C ILE A 153 -11.25 11.21 17.04
N SER A 154 -12.09 11.52 16.04
CA SER A 154 -12.53 10.55 15.04
C SER A 154 -11.36 9.94 14.26
N ILE A 155 -10.36 10.73 13.88
CA ILE A 155 -9.15 10.21 13.20
C ILE A 155 -8.43 9.19 14.07
N VAL A 156 -8.20 9.51 15.34
CA VAL A 156 -7.52 8.59 16.27
C VAL A 156 -8.32 7.30 16.46
N VAL A 157 -9.63 7.42 16.69
CA VAL A 157 -10.51 6.25 16.90
C VAL A 157 -10.63 5.40 15.64
N ILE A 158 -10.70 5.98 14.45
CA ILE A 158 -10.78 5.20 13.20
C ILE A 158 -9.50 4.39 13.00
N VAL A 159 -8.32 4.97 13.23
CA VAL A 159 -7.07 4.24 12.99
C VAL A 159 -6.82 3.20 14.07
N LEU A 160 -6.90 3.59 15.35
CA LEU A 160 -6.51 2.73 16.47
C LEU A 160 -7.65 1.87 17.02
N GLY A 161 -8.90 2.26 16.79
CA GLY A 161 -10.09 1.55 17.27
C GLY A 161 -10.70 0.58 16.25
N THR A 162 -10.14 0.49 15.05
CA THR A 162 -10.54 -0.49 14.02
C THR A 162 -9.34 -1.32 13.57
N ASN A 163 -9.54 -2.20 12.59
CA ASN A 163 -8.46 -3.00 12.00
C ASN A 163 -7.49 -2.18 11.13
N LEU A 164 -7.69 -0.87 10.98
CA LEU A 164 -6.86 -0.04 10.09
C LEU A 164 -5.39 0.01 10.55
N ALA A 165 -5.12 0.07 11.86
CA ALA A 165 -3.75 -0.03 12.38
C ALA A 165 -3.10 -1.39 12.07
N TYR A 166 -3.86 -2.48 12.13
CA TYR A 166 -3.37 -3.81 11.77
C TYR A 166 -2.98 -3.86 10.28
N TYR A 167 -3.88 -3.39 9.40
CA TYR A 167 -3.63 -3.31 7.97
C TYR A 167 -2.63 -2.23 7.57
N ALA A 168 -2.19 -1.36 8.48
CA ALA A 168 -1.11 -0.41 8.23
C ALA A 168 0.26 -0.87 8.68
N THR A 169 0.32 -1.89 9.54
CA THR A 169 1.56 -2.30 10.21
C THR A 169 1.91 -3.75 9.90
N ARG A 170 0.99 -4.70 10.17
CA ARG A 170 1.24 -6.14 10.01
C ARG A 170 0.95 -6.64 8.61
N GLU A 171 -0.13 -6.14 8.02
CA GLU A 171 -0.56 -6.49 6.67
C GLU A 171 -0.65 -5.23 5.79
N GLY A 172 0.35 -4.35 5.93
CA GLY A 172 0.47 -3.07 5.22
C GLY A 172 0.02 -3.15 3.76
N PRO A 173 0.70 -3.96 2.93
CA PRO A 173 0.45 -3.97 1.50
C PRO A 173 -0.92 -4.51 1.09
N MET A 174 -1.74 -5.07 1.98
CA MET A 174 -3.08 -5.54 1.60
C MET A 174 -3.94 -4.40 1.04
N SER A 175 -4.97 -4.77 0.26
CA SER A 175 -5.80 -3.82 -0.49
C SER A 175 -6.67 -2.88 0.37
N HIS A 176 -6.79 -3.14 1.68
CA HIS A 176 -7.69 -2.42 2.58
C HIS A 176 -7.34 -0.93 2.74
N LEU A 177 -6.06 -0.59 2.88
CA LEU A 177 -5.63 0.81 3.02
C LEU A 177 -5.82 1.62 1.74
N TYR A 178 -5.55 0.98 0.61
CA TYR A 178 -5.76 1.58 -0.72
C TYR A 178 -7.25 1.84 -0.92
N SER A 179 -8.11 0.85 -0.60
CA SER A 179 -9.57 0.99 -0.63
C SER A 179 -10.05 2.13 0.28
N PHE A 180 -9.60 2.20 1.54
CA PHE A 180 -9.92 3.29 2.46
C PHE A 180 -9.57 4.66 1.86
N THR A 181 -8.38 4.77 1.26
CA THR A 181 -7.89 6.02 0.66
C THR A 181 -8.71 6.43 -0.55
N PHE A 182 -8.97 5.52 -1.48
CA PHE A 182 -9.74 5.84 -2.68
C PHE A 182 -11.21 6.10 -2.38
N ILE A 183 -11.82 5.40 -1.42
CA ILE A 183 -13.21 5.65 -0.99
C ILE A 183 -13.30 7.03 -0.33
N THR A 184 -12.38 7.39 0.58
CA THR A 184 -12.40 8.71 1.24
C THR A 184 -12.14 9.84 0.26
N LEU A 185 -11.21 9.66 -0.68
CA LEU A 185 -10.98 10.59 -1.78
C LEU A 185 -12.21 10.74 -2.67
N PHE A 186 -12.84 9.63 -3.07
CA PHE A 186 -14.07 9.64 -3.86
C PHE A 186 -15.19 10.40 -3.15
N LEU A 187 -15.43 10.13 -1.87
CA LEU A 187 -16.45 10.84 -1.07
C LEU A 187 -16.14 12.34 -0.95
N TRP A 188 -14.87 12.70 -0.77
CA TRP A 188 -14.47 14.11 -0.77
C TRP A 188 -14.74 14.78 -2.12
N CYS A 189 -14.32 14.17 -3.23
CA CYS A 189 -14.58 14.67 -4.59
C CYS A 189 -16.09 14.79 -4.88
N LEU A 190 -16.87 13.77 -4.51
CA LEU A 190 -18.32 13.76 -4.66
C LEU A 190 -18.96 14.91 -3.88
N SER A 191 -18.54 15.12 -2.63
CA SER A 191 -19.01 16.23 -1.81
C SER A 191 -18.68 17.60 -2.44
N GLN A 192 -17.48 17.77 -2.99
CA GLN A 192 -17.12 18.99 -3.73
C GLN A 192 -17.97 19.17 -5.00
N TRP A 193 -18.29 18.09 -5.70
CA TRP A 193 -19.09 18.12 -6.92
C TRP A 193 -20.55 18.51 -6.63
N LEU A 194 -21.16 17.90 -5.60
CA LEU A 194 -22.52 18.18 -5.16
C LEU A 194 -22.71 19.64 -4.72
N GLU A 195 -21.75 20.20 -3.98
CA GLU A 195 -21.78 21.61 -3.55
C GLU A 195 -21.70 22.58 -4.73
N LYS A 196 -20.93 22.24 -5.76
CA LYS A 196 -20.75 23.10 -6.94
C LYS A 196 -21.82 22.94 -8.02
N LYS A 197 -22.69 21.91 -7.93
CA LYS A 197 -23.71 21.54 -8.95
C LYS A 197 -23.18 21.59 -10.40
N ARG A 198 -21.91 21.21 -10.63
CA ARG A 198 -21.28 21.30 -11.96
C ARG A 198 -21.59 20.06 -12.79
N TRP A 199 -22.63 20.15 -13.62
CA TRP A 199 -22.93 19.15 -14.66
C TRP A 199 -22.18 19.41 -15.98
N ARG A 200 -21.46 20.54 -16.12
CA ARG A 200 -21.02 21.08 -17.42
C ARG A 200 -19.61 20.70 -17.91
N ASP A 201 -18.88 19.87 -17.17
CA ASP A 201 -17.49 19.53 -17.53
C ASP A 201 -17.30 18.01 -17.76
N ALA A 202 -18.38 17.26 -18.07
CA ALA A 202 -18.36 15.83 -18.38
C ALA A 202 -18.42 15.59 -19.89
#